data_AF-X6M427-F1
#
_entry.id   AF-X6M427-F1
#
_cell.length_a   1.000
_cell.length_b   1.000
_cell.length_c   1.000
_cell.angle_alpha   90.00
_cell.angle_beta   90.00
_cell.angle_gamma   90.00
#
_symmetry.space_group_name_H-M   'P 1'
#
loop_
_entity.id
_entity.type
_entity.pdbx_description
1 polymer ?
#
loop_
_entity_poly.entity_id
_entity_poly.type
_entity_poly.pdbx_seq_one_letter_code
_entity_poly.pdbx_strand_id
1 'polypeptide(L)'
;MTEEGKKEIKEFLKDLRPKHVEKIFEKLYDYFECDDMESVIFLATKQWKSTFKETQLPEGQQVKLLKKVNELRKTKDLKPLDVADIISGNTEESELN
;
A
#
# COMPACT_ATOMS: atom_id res chain seq x y z
N MET A 1 13.68 6.62 13.71
CA MET A 1 12.38 6.08 14.16
C MET A 1 11.66 7.08 15.04
N THR A 2 10.63 7.75 14.52
CA THR A 2 9.72 8.56 15.33
C THR A 2 8.42 7.76 15.56
N GLU A 3 7.89 7.78 16.78
CA GLU A 3 6.60 7.15 17.09
C GLU A 3 5.44 7.80 16.31
N GLU A 4 5.66 9.01 15.80
CA GLU A 4 4.74 9.79 14.98
C GLU A 4 4.51 9.15 13.60
N GLY A 5 5.57 8.79 12.87
CA GLY A 5 5.44 8.20 11.53
C GLY A 5 4.72 6.84 11.55
N LYS A 6 4.99 6.00 12.55
CA LYS A 6 4.22 4.76 12.77
C LYS A 6 2.72 5.02 12.96
N LYS A 7 2.38 6.05 13.73
CA LYS A 7 1.00 6.42 14.00
C LYS A 7 0.30 6.91 12.73
N GLU A 8 0.99 7.72 11.92
CA GLU A 8 0.45 8.20 10.65
C GLU A 8 0.15 7.06 9.67
N ILE A 9 1.08 6.11 9.52
CA ILE A 9 0.88 4.95 8.65
C ILE A 9 -0.28 4.09 9.16
N LYS A 10 -0.37 3.82 10.46
CA LYS A 10 -1.50 3.06 11.04
C LYS A 10 -2.83 3.78 10.86
N GLU A 11 -2.86 5.09 11.05
CA GLU A 11 -4.06 5.91 10.85
C GLU A 11 -4.50 5.92 9.38
N PHE A 12 -3.55 5.94 8.45
CA PHE A 12 -3.81 5.83 7.02
C PHE A 12 -4.46 4.48 6.65
N LEU A 13 -4.00 3.40 7.28
CA LEU A 13 -4.48 2.04 7.07
C LEU A 13 -5.78 1.70 7.82
N LYS A 14 -6.28 2.56 8.72
CA LYS A 14 -7.42 2.27 9.62
C LYS A 14 -8.72 1.82 8.92
N ASP A 15 -8.86 2.19 7.65
CA ASP A 15 -10.02 1.85 6.82
C ASP A 15 -10.01 0.42 6.28
N LEU A 16 -8.88 -0.27 6.41
CA LEU A 16 -8.74 -1.68 6.08
C LEU A 16 -9.26 -2.53 7.24
N ARG A 17 -9.64 -3.78 6.97
CA ARG A 17 -10.00 -4.70 8.04
C ARG A 17 -8.76 -4.95 8.93
N PRO A 18 -8.90 -5.03 10.27
CA PRO A 18 -7.76 -5.13 11.19
C PRO A 18 -6.74 -6.23 10.82
N LYS A 19 -7.23 -7.40 10.38
CA LYS A 19 -6.38 -8.52 9.93
C LYS A 19 -5.41 -8.22 8.77
N HIS A 20 -5.66 -7.15 8.01
CA HIS A 20 -4.79 -6.70 6.93
C HIS A 20 -3.95 -5.48 7.31
N VAL A 21 -4.40 -4.69 8.29
CA VAL A 21 -3.69 -3.49 8.76
C VAL A 21 -2.30 -3.88 9.24
N GLU A 22 -2.19 -4.89 10.10
CA GLU A 22 -0.91 -5.32 10.64
C GLU A 22 0.05 -5.81 9.55
N LYS A 23 -0.41 -6.70 8.67
CA LYS A 23 0.45 -7.23 7.58
C LYS A 23 0.95 -6.16 6.63
N ILE A 24 0.07 -5.21 6.27
CA ILE A 24 0.46 -4.11 5.37
C ILE A 24 1.37 -3.14 6.11
N PHE A 25 1.08 -2.85 7.38
CA PHE A 25 1.93 -2.01 8.21
C PHE A 25 3.34 -2.60 8.33
N GLU A 26 3.48 -3.89 8.67
CA GLU A 26 4.76 -4.59 8.73
C GLU A 26 5.48 -4.54 7.38
N LYS A 27 4.76 -4.76 6.27
CA LYS A 27 5.38 -4.69 4.93
C LYS A 27 5.88 -3.29 4.59
N LEU A 28 5.12 -2.25 4.91
CA LEU A 28 5.52 -0.86 4.64
C LEU A 28 6.66 -0.42 5.58
N TYR A 29 6.50 -0.69 6.87
CA TYR A 29 7.37 -0.16 7.91
C TYR A 29 8.63 -1.01 8.11
N ASP A 30 8.51 -2.33 8.28
CA ASP A 30 9.66 -3.20 8.59
C ASP A 30 10.41 -3.64 7.33
N TYR A 31 9.70 -3.96 6.24
CA TYR A 31 10.33 -4.48 5.02
C TYR A 31 10.78 -3.38 4.05
N PHE A 32 9.95 -2.37 3.82
CA PHE A 32 10.30 -1.23 2.96
C PHE A 32 10.91 -0.05 3.71
N GLU A 33 11.09 -0.17 5.04
CA GLU A 33 11.69 0.87 5.88
C GLU A 33 11.01 2.24 5.70
N CYS A 34 9.68 2.25 5.47
CA CYS A 34 8.91 3.48 5.40
C CYS A 34 8.73 4.04 6.82
N ASP A 35 9.59 4.99 7.20
CA ASP A 35 9.53 5.64 8.51
C ASP A 35 8.28 6.51 8.69
N ASP A 36 7.69 7.02 7.61
CA ASP A 36 6.56 7.95 7.60
C ASP A 36 5.67 7.81 6.35
N MET A 37 4.60 8.61 6.29
CA MET A 37 3.70 8.62 5.14
C MET A 37 4.34 9.18 3.87
N GLU A 38 5.37 10.02 3.97
CA GLU A 38 6.12 10.51 2.81
C GLU A 38 6.81 9.34 2.11
N SER A 39 7.50 8.50 2.87
CA SER A 39 8.13 7.28 2.37
C SER A 39 7.13 6.34 1.70
N VAL A 40 5.94 6.16 2.30
CA VAL A 40 4.86 5.33 1.73
C VAL A 40 4.36 5.86 0.38
N ILE A 41 4.16 7.17 0.23
CA ILE A 41 3.66 7.74 -1.03
C ILE A 41 4.69 7.66 -2.15
N PHE A 42 5.99 7.58 -1.84
CA PHE A 42 7.07 7.46 -2.83
C PHE A 42 7.29 6.04 -3.33
N LEU A 43 6.68 5.03 -2.70
CA LEU A 43 6.77 3.64 -3.16
C LEU A 43 6.37 3.49 -4.63
N ALA A 44 7.17 2.70 -5.34
CA ALA A 44 6.98 2.39 -6.75
C ALA A 44 5.90 1.32 -6.96
N THR A 45 5.36 1.25 -8.17
CA THR A 45 4.41 0.22 -8.63
C THR A 45 4.83 -1.20 -8.22
N LYS A 46 6.10 -1.57 -8.41
CA LYS A 46 6.61 -2.91 -8.08
C LYS A 46 6.51 -3.24 -6.59
N GLN A 47 6.74 -2.24 -5.73
CA GLN A 47 6.66 -2.41 -4.28
C GLN A 47 5.20 -2.61 -3.86
N TRP A 48 4.27 -1.83 -4.42
CA TRP A 48 2.83 -2.03 -4.21
C TRP A 48 2.33 -3.40 -4.68
N LYS A 49 2.77 -3.87 -5.86
CA LYS A 49 2.49 -5.24 -6.34
C LYS A 49 2.97 -6.29 -5.33
N SER A 50 4.23 -6.21 -4.88
CA SER A 50 4.79 -7.11 -3.85
C SER A 50 4.00 -7.05 -2.53
N THR A 51 3.63 -5.86 -2.03
CA THR A 51 2.82 -5.71 -0.82
C THR A 51 1.51 -6.47 -0.95
N PHE A 52 0.79 -6.31 -2.06
CA PHE A 52 -0.51 -6.94 -2.22
C PHE A 52 -0.46 -8.44 -2.43
N LYS A 53 0.55 -8.93 -3.17
CA LYS A 53 0.81 -10.36 -3.33
C LYS A 53 1.07 -11.04 -1.98
N GLU A 54 1.90 -10.45 -1.12
CA GLU A 54 2.30 -11.07 0.15
C GLU A 54 1.25 -10.90 1.26
N THR A 55 0.56 -9.76 1.30
CA THR A 55 -0.46 -9.49 2.33
C THR A 55 -1.82 -10.11 1.98
N GLN A 56 -1.98 -10.59 0.75
CA GLN A 56 -3.21 -11.15 0.19
C GLN A 56 -4.41 -10.21 0.44
N LEU A 57 -4.19 -8.91 0.30
CA LEU A 57 -5.24 -7.92 0.46
C LEU A 57 -6.28 -8.10 -0.65
N PRO A 58 -7.59 -8.19 -0.38
CA PRO A 58 -8.60 -8.32 -1.43
C PRO A 58 -8.57 -7.15 -2.41
N GLU A 59 -8.82 -7.40 -3.69
CA GLU A 59 -8.74 -6.41 -4.77
C GLU A 59 -9.47 -5.09 -4.45
N GLY A 60 -10.72 -5.17 -3.97
CA GLY A 60 -11.48 -3.96 -3.61
C GLY A 60 -10.81 -3.11 -2.52
N GLN A 61 -10.08 -3.73 -1.60
CA GLN A 61 -9.29 -3.03 -0.57
C GLN A 61 -7.97 -2.49 -1.16
N GLN A 62 -7.32 -3.23 -2.07
CA GLN A 62 -6.14 -2.74 -2.82
C GLN A 62 -6.48 -1.46 -3.60
N VAL A 63 -7.59 -1.45 -4.35
CA VAL A 63 -8.06 -0.28 -5.10
C VAL A 63 -8.34 0.89 -4.17
N LYS A 64 -9.02 0.66 -3.04
CA LYS A 64 -9.31 1.72 -2.07
C LYS A 64 -8.02 2.32 -1.50
N LEU A 65 -7.05 1.49 -1.16
CA LEU A 65 -5.77 1.94 -0.63
C LEU A 65 -4.98 2.76 -1.66
N LEU A 66 -4.82 2.24 -2.89
CA LEU A 66 -4.10 2.96 -3.95
C LEU A 66 -4.75 4.28 -4.34
N LYS A 67 -6.08 4.37 -4.30
CA LYS A 67 -6.79 5.65 -4.51
C LYS A 67 -6.40 6.69 -3.46
N LYS A 68 -6.36 6.30 -2.18
CA LYS A 68 -5.89 7.19 -1.10
C LYS A 68 -4.42 7.59 -1.27
N VAL A 69 -3.56 6.65 -1.66
CA VAL A 69 -2.15 6.96 -1.99
C VAL A 69 -2.08 7.99 -3.11
N ASN A 70 -2.89 7.84 -4.16
CA ASN A 70 -2.93 8.77 -5.27
C ASN A 70 -3.49 10.15 -4.90
N GLU A 71 -4.45 10.23 -3.99
CA GLU A 71 -4.91 11.50 -3.42
C GLU A 71 -3.77 12.22 -2.71
N LEU A 72 -3.01 11.53 -1.87
CA LEU A 72 -1.83 12.11 -1.19
C LEU A 72 -0.73 12.50 -2.18
N ARG A 73 -0.43 11.65 -3.18
CA ARG A 73 0.55 11.96 -4.24
C ARG A 73 0.18 13.22 -5.00
N LYS A 74 -1.11 13.44 -5.30
CA LYS A 74 -1.58 14.68 -5.94
C LYS A 74 -1.32 15.92 -5.10
N THR A 75 -1.51 15.85 -3.77
CA THR A 75 -1.20 16.99 -2.88
C THR A 75 0.28 17.34 -2.82
N LYS A 76 1.15 16.46 -3.34
CA LYS A 76 2.62 16.60 -3.38
C LYS A 76 3.14 16.75 -4.82
N ASP A 77 2.27 17.01 -5.80
CA ASP A 77 2.60 17.10 -7.23
C ASP A 77 3.31 15.86 -7.81
N LEU A 78 3.09 14.69 -7.20
CA LEU A 78 3.62 13.42 -7.68
C LEU A 78 2.68 12.78 -8.70
N LYS A 79 3.26 12.14 -9.73
CA LYS A 79 2.49 11.37 -10.72
C LYS A 79 1.69 10.27 -10.00
N PRO A 80 0.38 10.12 -10.28
CA PRO A 80 -0.41 9.05 -9.70
C PRO A 80 0.08 7.67 -10.17
N LEU A 81 -0.04 6.68 -9.30
CA LEU A 81 0.14 5.27 -9.60
C LEU A 81 -0.98 4.80 -10.53
N ASP A 82 -0.62 3.92 -11.46
CA ASP A 82 -1.58 3.21 -12.30
C ASP A 82 -2.22 2.08 -11.50
N VAL A 83 -3.46 2.31 -11.05
CA VAL A 83 -4.20 1.34 -10.25
C VAL A 83 -4.46 0.06 -11.05
N ALA A 84 -4.80 0.18 -12.32
CA ALA A 84 -5.16 -0.98 -13.13
C ALA A 84 -3.94 -1.89 -13.34
N ASP A 85 -2.77 -1.32 -13.66
CA ASP A 85 -1.52 -2.08 -13.79
C ASP A 85 -1.12 -2.78 -12.48
N ILE A 86 -1.26 -2.11 -11.33
CA ILE A 86 -0.92 -2.72 -10.04
C ILE A 86 -1.82 -3.91 -9.72
N ILE A 87 -3.12 -3.78 -9.98
CA ILE A 87 -4.10 -4.84 -9.69
C ILE A 87 -3.95 -6.01 -10.67
N SER A 88 -3.86 -5.75 -11.98
CA SER A 88 -3.80 -6.81 -13.00
C SER A 88 -2.59 -7.72 -12.81
N GLY A 89 -1.44 -7.14 -12.43
CA GLY A 89 -0.23 -7.90 -12.14
C GLY A 89 -0.30 -8.80 -10.91
N ASN A 90 -1.34 -8.69 -10.07
CA ASN A 90 -1.60 -9.60 -8.96
C ASN A 90 -2.57 -10.74 -9.34
N THR A 91 -3.38 -10.54 -10.37
CA THR A 91 -4.38 -11.52 -10.82
C THR A 91 -3.76 -12.66 -11.64
N GLU A 92 -2.59 -12.43 -12.24
CA GLU A 92 -1.89 -13.39 -13.10
C GLU A 92 -1.37 -14.67 -12.38
N GLU A 93 -1.48 -14.76 -11.05
CA GLU A 93 -1.08 -15.96 -10.29
C GLU A 93 -2.25 -16.73 -9.62
N SER A 94 -3.51 -16.38 -9.89
CA SER A 94 -4.67 -17.09 -9.30
C SER A 94 -5.44 -17.99 -10.28
N GLU A 95 -4.89 -18.29 -11.45
CA GLU A 95 -5.42 -19.35 -12.31
C GLU A 95 -4.36 -20.46 -12.48
N LEU A 96 -4.52 -21.52 -11.68
CA LEU A 96 -4.14 -22.93 -11.90
C LEU A 96 -3.65 -23.58 -10.59
N ASN A 97 -4.59 -24.21 -9.88
CA ASN A 97 -4.46 -25.57 -9.32
C ASN A 97 -5.84 -26.07 -8.84
#